data_AF-A0A3Q9RN44-F1
#
_entry.id   AF-A0A3Q9RN44-F1
#
_cell.length_a   1.000
_cell.length_b   1.000
_cell.length_c   1.000
_cell.angle_alpha   90.00
_cell.angle_beta   90.00
_cell.angle_gamma   90.00
#
_symmetry.space_group_name_H-M   'P 1'
#
loop_
_entity.id
_entity.type
_entity.pdbx_description
1 polymer ?
#
loop_
_entity_poly.entity_id
_entity_poly.type
_entity_poly.pdbx_seq_one_letter_code
_entity_poly.pdbx_strand_id
1 'polypeptide(L)' 'MSKFGVGGAHPGGIGLTKEILKTEEINKTSRILDVGCGTGQTFAYLAEQYEAKVTGMDINSIMVEKAKSRMRKYQ' A
#
# COMPACT_ATOMS: atom_id res chain seq x y z
N MET A 1 -6.60 -1.28 -16.90
CA MET A 1 -5.87 -0.69 -15.76
C MET A 1 -4.82 -1.65 -15.18
N SER A 2 -5.18 -2.88 -14.78
CA SER A 2 -4.24 -3.95 -14.36
C SER A 2 -3.15 -4.31 -15.38
N LYS A 3 -3.42 -4.07 -16.67
CA LYS A 3 -2.53 -4.29 -17.83
C LYS A 3 -1.41 -3.24 -17.97
N PHE A 4 -1.51 -2.07 -17.32
CA PHE A 4 -0.58 -0.95 -17.50
C PHE A 4 0.37 -0.71 -16.32
N GLY A 5 0.35 -1.55 -15.28
CA GLY A 5 1.31 -1.47 -14.17
C GLY A 5 1.25 -0.17 -13.35
N VAL A 6 0.23 0.65 -13.54
CA VAL A 6 0.08 1.93 -12.82
C VAL A 6 -0.17 1.62 -11.35
N GLY A 7 0.76 2.04 -10.49
CA GLY A 7 0.83 1.66 -9.08
C GLY A 7 -0.32 2.20 -8.21
N GLY A 8 -1.00 3.25 -8.68
CA GLY A 8 -2.23 3.78 -8.09
C GLY A 8 -3.12 4.36 -9.19
N ALA A 9 -4.38 3.95 -9.23
CA ALA A 9 -5.38 4.44 -10.19
C ALA A 9 -6.36 5.44 -9.57
N HIS A 10 -6.23 5.72 -8.26
CA HIS A 10 -7.08 6.70 -7.59
C HIS A 10 -6.59 8.13 -7.87
N PRO A 11 -7.50 9.11 -7.99
CA PRO A 11 -7.14 10.52 -8.10
C PRO A 11 -6.18 10.95 -6.96
N GLY A 12 -5.13 11.71 -7.30
CA GLY A 12 -4.11 12.19 -6.35
C GLY A 12 -2.90 11.29 -6.12
N GLY A 13 -2.99 9.99 -6.45
CA GLY A 13 -1.87 9.03 -6.38
C GLY A 13 -1.14 8.98 -5.02
N ILE A 14 0.10 8.49 -5.04
CA ILE A 14 0.87 8.30 -3.80
C ILE A 14 1.24 9.61 -3.11
N GLY A 15 1.41 10.71 -3.85
CA GLY A 15 1.79 12.00 -3.28
C GLY A 15 0.74 12.50 -2.28
N LEU A 16 -0.53 12.51 -2.69
CA LEU A 16 -1.64 12.87 -1.80
C LEU A 16 -1.74 11.92 -0.61
N THR A 17 -1.53 10.62 -0.84
CA THR A 17 -1.55 9.62 0.24
C THR A 17 -0.51 9.94 1.32
N LYS A 18 0.71 10.33 0.93
CA LYS A 18 1.74 10.74 1.88
C LYS A 18 1.36 11.99 2.67
N GLU A 19 0.78 13.00 2.01
CA GLU A 19 0.33 14.22 2.70
C GLU A 19 -0.76 13.93 3.74
N ILE A 20 -1.71 13.06 3.41
CA ILE A 20 -2.76 12.64 4.36
C ILE A 20 -2.14 11.89 5.55
N LEU A 21 -1.23 10.95 5.31
CA LEU A 21 -0.65 10.12 6.37
C LEU A 21 0.33 10.88 7.27
N LYS A 22 0.88 12.02 6.84
CA LYS A 22 1.79 12.85 7.66
C LYS A 22 1.12 13.40 8.92
N THR A 23 -0.20 13.61 8.89
CA THR A 23 -0.95 14.16 10.03
C THR A 23 -1.48 13.09 10.97
N GLU A 24 -1.29 11.81 10.62
CA GLU A 24 -1.76 10.67 11.40
C GLU A 24 -0.67 10.16 12.36
N GLU A 25 -1.07 9.69 13.54
CA GLU A 25 -0.16 9.09 14.52
C GLU A 25 0.11 7.61 14.21
N ILE A 26 0.85 7.36 13.13
CA ILE A 26 1.23 6.01 12.71
C ILE A 26 2.61 5.66 13.27
N ASN A 27 2.72 4.47 13.88
CA ASN A 27 3.96 3.95 14.40
C ASN A 27 4.03 2.42 14.27
N LYS A 28 5.14 1.82 14.71
CA LYS A 28 5.39 0.37 14.62
C LYS A 28 4.37 -0.53 15.35
N THR A 29 3.59 0.03 16.26
CA THR A 29 2.51 -0.70 16.96
C THR A 29 1.17 -0.61 16.24
N SER A 30 1.02 0.34 15.30
CA SER A 30 -0.17 0.51 14.49
C SER A 30 -0.42 -0.72 13.62
N ARG A 31 -1.70 -1.08 13.50
CA ARG A 31 -2.18 -2.13 12.59
C ARG A 31 -3.07 -1.46 11.54
N ILE A 32 -2.69 -1.56 10.28
CA ILE A 32 -3.36 -0.88 9.17
C ILE A 32 -3.93 -1.91 8.20
N LEU A 33 -5.15 -1.66 7.72
CA LEU A 33 -5.79 -2.41 6.65
C LEU A 33 -5.88 -1.52 5.39
N ASP A 34 -5.24 -1.95 4.31
CA ASP A 34 -5.30 -1.32 2.99
C ASP A 34 -6.32 -2.07 2.10
N VAL A 35 -7.52 -1.49 1.93
CA VAL A 35 -8.62 -2.07 1.16
C VAL A 35 -8.58 -1.57 -0.27
N GLY A 36 -8.51 -2.48 -1.24
CA GLY A 36 -8.22 -2.13 -2.63
C GLY A 36 -6.75 -1.77 -2.82
N CYS A 37 -5.85 -2.55 -2.18
CA CYS A 37 -4.43 -2.24 -2.11
C CYS A 37 -3.72 -2.19 -3.48
N GLY A 38 -4.38 -2.68 -4.54
CA GLY A 38 -3.83 -2.73 -5.88
C GLY A 38 -2.49 -3.47 -5.90
N THR A 39 -1.48 -2.87 -6.49
CA THR A 39 -0.13 -3.46 -6.55
C THR A 39 0.67 -3.31 -5.24
N GLY A 40 0.07 -2.76 -4.18
CA GLY A 40 0.69 -2.61 -2.86
C GLY A 40 1.64 -1.43 -2.74
N GLN A 41 1.38 -0.30 -3.42
CA GLN A 41 2.27 0.87 -3.36
C GLN A 41 2.17 1.60 -2.01
N THR A 42 0.94 1.88 -1.57
CA THR A 42 0.67 2.46 -0.25
C THR A 42 1.10 1.51 0.86
N PHE A 43 0.77 0.23 0.71
CA PHE A 43 1.22 -0.84 1.58
C PHE A 43 2.74 -0.84 1.83
N ALA A 44 3.55 -0.77 0.78
CA ALA A 44 5.02 -0.72 0.89
C ALA A 44 5.52 0.55 1.59
N TYR A 45 4.92 1.71 1.27
CA TYR A 45 5.25 2.98 1.91
C TYR A 45 5.00 2.96 3.42
N LEU A 46 3.85 2.42 3.84
CA LEU A 46 3.49 2.32 5.25
C LEU A 46 4.44 1.42 6.04
N ALA A 47 4.83 0.28 5.45
CA ALA A 47 5.79 -0.65 6.05
C ALA A 47 7.19 -0.02 6.15
N GLU A 48 7.65 0.67 5.11
CA GLU A 48 9.01 1.24 5.05
C GLU A 48 9.16 2.49 5.92
N GLN A 49 8.18 3.39 5.93
CA GLN A 49 8.33 4.67 6.63
C GLN A 49 7.93 4.63 8.10
N TYR A 50 6.93 3.82 8.45
CA TYR A 50 6.37 3.82 9.81
C TYR A 50 6.60 2.50 10.55
N GLU A 51 7.21 1.51 9.90
CA GLU A 51 7.40 0.15 10.45
C GLU A 51 6.10 -0.49 10.95
N ALA A 52 4.96 -0.03 10.42
CA ALA A 52 3.63 -0.43 10.87
C ALA A 52 3.30 -1.84 10.36
N LYS A 53 2.41 -2.52 11.09
CA LYS A 53 1.88 -3.83 10.66
C LYS A 53 0.74 -3.61 9.68
N VAL A 54 1.02 -3.80 8.40
CA VAL A 54 0.03 -3.57 7.33
C VAL A 54 -0.53 -4.90 6.82
N THR A 55 -1.85 -4.97 6.63
CA THR A 55 -2.56 -6.04 5.92
C THR A 55 -3.22 -5.46 4.68
N GLY A 56 -3.07 -6.10 3.53
CA GLY A 56 -3.62 -5.62 2.25
C GLY A 56 -4.65 -6.60 1.70
N MET A 57 -5.75 -6.08 1.15
CA MET A 57 -6.72 -6.88 0.41
C MET A 57 -7.14 -6.20 -0.89
N ASP A 58 -7.36 -7.00 -1.92
CA ASP A 58 -7.90 -6.56 -3.20
C ASP A 58 -8.79 -7.66 -3.77
N ILE A 59 -9.89 -7.28 -4.41
CA ILE A 59 -10.81 -8.25 -5.04
C ILE A 59 -10.17 -8.94 -6.24
N ASN A 60 -9.18 -8.30 -6.87
CA ASN A 60 -8.49 -8.85 -8.01
C ASN A 60 -7.25 -9.64 -7.55
N SER A 61 -7.30 -10.97 -7.71
CA SER A 61 -6.20 -11.87 -7.35
C SER A 61 -4.86 -11.52 -8.02
N ILE A 62 -4.87 -10.96 -9.23
CA ILE A 62 -3.65 -10.51 -9.92
C ILE A 62 -3.01 -9.33 -9.18
N MET A 63 -3.82 -8.44 -8.59
CA MET A 63 -3.32 -7.33 -7.79
C MET A 63 -2.67 -7.84 -6.50
N VAL A 64 -3.33 -8.77 -5.82
CA VAL A 64 -2.80 -9.44 -4.61
C VAL A 64 -1.45 -10.10 -4.89
N GLU A 65 -1.31 -10.84 -5.99
CA GLU A 65 -0.03 -11.48 -6.34
C GLU A 65 1.07 -10.45 -6.65
N LYS A 66 0.72 -9.34 -7.33
CA LYS A 66 1.66 -8.22 -7.55
C LYS A 66 2.07 -7.55 -6.23
N ALA A 67 1.13 -7.34 -5.32
CA ALA A 67 1.40 -6.77 -4.00
C ALA A 67 2.32 -7.67 -3.16
N LYS A 68 2.04 -8.97 -3.08
CA LYS A 68 2.93 -9.95 -2.44
C LYS A 68 4.33 -9.91 -3.05
N SER A 69 4.42 -9.86 -4.38
CA SER A 69 5.69 -9.81 -5.10
C SER A 69 6.52 -8.57 -4.75
N ARG A 70 5.87 -7.41 -4.63
CA ARG A 70 6.51 -6.17 -4.16
C ARG A 70 6.99 -6.30 -2.71
N MET A 71 6.21 -6.98 -1.87
CA MET A 71 6.48 -7.06 -0.43
C MET A 71 7.53 -8.06 0.00
N ARG A 72 7.94 -8.98 -0.88
CA ARG A 72 9.14 -9.82 -0.64
C ARG A 72 10.42 -9.02 -0.39
N LYS A 73 10.46 -7.72 -0.71
CA LYS A 73 11.60 -6.83 -0.40
C LYS A 73 11.61 -6.32 1.05
N TYR A 74 10.51 -6.49 1.78
CA TYR A 74 10.27 -5.93 3.10
C TYR A 74 9.95 -7.02 4.15
N GLN A 75 10.10 -8.29 3.78
CA GLN A 75 10.05 -9.46 4.65
C GLN A 75 11.47 -9.97 4.87
#